data_AF-A0A242K672-F1
#
_entry.id   AF-A0A242K672-F1
#
_cell.length_a   1.000
_cell.length_b   1.000
_cell.length_c   1.000
_cell.angle_alpha   90.00
_cell.angle_beta   90.00
_cell.angle_gamma   90.00
#
_symmetry.space_group_name_H-M   'P 1'
#
loop_
_entity.id
_entity.type
_entity.pdbx_description
1 polymer ?
#
loop_
_entity_poly.entity_id
_entity_poly.type
_entity_poly.pdbx_seq_one_letter_code
_entity_poly.pdbx_strand_id
1 'polypeptide(L)'
;MFLTLFSRVTDQIDYSIDIEQFLLIKALIVSISVFLEFGNYDKIIDAVTAANKIMNVNQDFQKKPIIDMHEGKYYLFSQKDVPTAKQKFEEGAKLAELQGDSVISQKILKEWELDFAIFKQQDSSSNQRR
;
A
#
# COMPACT_ATOMS: atom_id res chain seq x y z
N MET A 1 -1.43 -3.71 -21.22
CA MET A 1 -0.76 -4.99 -20.89
C MET A 1 -0.71 -5.22 -19.38
N PHE A 2 -0.06 -4.36 -18.59
CA PHE A 2 0.08 -4.56 -17.13
C PHE A 2 -1.26 -4.68 -16.37
N LEU A 3 -2.22 -3.78 -16.61
CA LEU A 3 -3.55 -3.84 -15.97
C LEU A 3 -4.30 -5.16 -16.23
N THR A 4 -4.16 -5.71 -17.44
CA THR A 4 -4.74 -7.01 -17.80
C THR A 4 -4.12 -8.14 -17.00
N LEU A 5 -2.79 -8.10 -16.77
CA LEU A 5 -2.11 -9.08 -15.94
C LEU A 5 -2.50 -8.93 -14.47
N PHE A 6 -2.60 -7.70 -13.97
CA PHE A 6 -3.05 -7.41 -12.61
C PHE A 6 -4.44 -7.99 -12.33
N SER A 7 -5.41 -7.78 -13.23
CA SER A 7 -6.75 -8.36 -13.10
C SER A 7 -6.71 -9.89 -12.99
N ARG A 8 -5.89 -10.55 -13.81
CA ARG A 8 -5.75 -12.02 -13.75
C ARG A 8 -5.11 -12.51 -12.45
N VAL A 9 -4.24 -11.71 -11.84
CA VAL A 9 -3.64 -12.03 -10.53
C VAL A 9 -4.68 -11.89 -9.43
N THR A 10 -5.52 -10.86 -9.46
CA THR A 10 -6.58 -10.68 -8.47
C THR A 10 -7.65 -11.76 -8.57
N ASP A 11 -7.99 -12.21 -9.78
CA ASP A 11 -8.99 -13.27 -9.99
C ASP A 11 -8.57 -14.63 -9.42
N GLN A 12 -7.27 -14.90 -9.29
CA GLN A 12 -6.75 -16.16 -8.74
C GLN A 12 -6.95 -16.30 -7.23
N ILE A 13 -7.20 -15.19 -6.52
CA ILE A 13 -7.30 -15.18 -5.05
C ILE A 13 -8.42 -16.13 -4.57
N ASP A 14 -9.52 -16.21 -5.31
CA ASP A 14 -10.68 -17.02 -4.95
C ASP A 14 -10.52 -18.53 -5.18
N TYR A 15 -9.48 -18.96 -5.92
CA TYR A 15 -9.29 -20.35 -6.33
C TYR A 15 -7.94 -20.94 -5.89
N SER A 16 -7.07 -20.14 -5.29
CA SER A 16 -5.68 -20.49 -4.99
C SER A 16 -5.52 -21.21 -3.65
N ILE A 17 -4.63 -22.20 -3.61
CA ILE A 17 -4.19 -22.87 -2.38
C ILE A 17 -3.21 -22.00 -1.58
N ASP A 18 -3.04 -22.26 -0.29
CA ASP A 18 -2.23 -21.42 0.63
C ASP A 18 -0.83 -21.06 0.10
N ILE A 19 -0.12 -22.02 -0.52
CA ILE A 19 1.22 -21.81 -1.10
C ILE A 19 1.19 -20.75 -2.23
N GLU A 20 0.16 -20.78 -3.06
CA GLU A 20 0.01 -19.82 -4.16
C GLU A 20 -0.34 -18.44 -3.63
N GLN A 21 -1.13 -18.36 -2.55
CA GLN A 21 -1.48 -17.10 -1.89
C GLN A 21 -0.25 -16.34 -1.36
N PHE A 22 0.76 -17.05 -0.87
CA PHE A 22 2.05 -16.46 -0.49
C PHE A 22 2.81 -15.82 -1.66
N LEU A 23 2.64 -16.36 -2.88
CA LEU A 23 3.22 -15.77 -4.09
C LEU A 23 2.37 -14.60 -4.60
N LEU A 24 1.04 -14.74 -4.55
CA LEU A 24 0.09 -13.71 -4.97
C LEU A 24 0.30 -12.41 -4.18
N ILE A 25 0.45 -12.47 -2.86
CA ILE A 25 0.67 -11.25 -2.06
C ILE A 25 1.96 -10.51 -2.45
N LYS A 26 3.03 -11.25 -2.80
CA LYS A 26 4.27 -10.65 -3.31
C LYS A 26 4.05 -9.99 -4.67
N ALA A 27 3.31 -10.63 -5.57
CA ALA A 27 2.94 -10.06 -6.86
C ALA A 27 2.09 -8.80 -6.72
N LEU A 28 1.17 -8.75 -5.75
CA LEU A 28 0.39 -7.57 -5.42
C LEU A 28 1.28 -6.41 -4.92
N ILE A 29 2.23 -6.68 -4.02
CA ILE A 29 3.17 -5.66 -3.53
C ILE A 29 4.00 -5.08 -4.68
N VAL A 30 4.55 -5.94 -5.56
CA VAL A 30 5.26 -5.49 -6.76
C VAL A 30 4.35 -4.65 -7.66
N SER A 31 3.08 -5.05 -7.78
CA SER A 31 2.11 -4.31 -8.59
C SER A 31 1.84 -2.92 -8.04
N ILE A 32 1.77 -2.78 -6.72
CA ILE A 32 1.65 -1.49 -6.06
C ILE A 32 2.85 -0.59 -6.38
N SER A 33 4.08 -1.13 -6.35
CA SER A 33 5.27 -0.35 -6.75
C SER A 33 5.18 0.16 -8.19
N VAL A 34 4.66 -0.65 -9.12
CA VAL A 34 4.40 -0.22 -10.49
C VAL A 34 3.33 0.88 -10.53
N PHE A 35 2.22 0.72 -9.80
CA PHE A 35 1.17 1.74 -9.76
C PHE A 35 1.67 3.07 -9.18
N LEU A 36 2.52 3.04 -8.15
CA LEU A 36 3.16 4.23 -7.59
C LEU A 36 4.03 4.96 -8.62
N GLU A 37 4.88 4.22 -9.36
CA GLU A 37 5.75 4.79 -10.39
C GLU A 37 4.95 5.55 -11.47
N PHE A 38 3.77 5.03 -11.83
CA PHE A 38 2.89 5.65 -12.82
C PHE A 38 1.86 6.62 -12.21
N GLY A 39 1.92 6.91 -10.91
CA GLY A 39 0.97 7.79 -10.22
C GLY A 39 -0.49 7.28 -10.24
N ASN A 40 -0.71 5.99 -10.44
CA ASN A 40 -2.04 5.37 -10.50
C ASN A 40 -2.49 4.92 -9.10
N TYR A 41 -2.70 5.91 -8.23
CA TYR A 41 -3.02 5.66 -6.82
C TYR A 41 -4.34 4.91 -6.63
N ASP A 42 -5.32 5.06 -7.53
CA ASP A 42 -6.59 4.33 -7.45
C ASP A 42 -6.41 2.82 -7.64
N LYS A 43 -5.38 2.37 -8.37
CA LYS A 43 -5.08 0.94 -8.47
C LYS A 43 -4.33 0.38 -7.26
N ILE A 44 -3.83 1.24 -6.38
CA ILE A 44 -3.23 0.82 -5.12
C ILE A 44 -4.31 0.26 -4.20
N ILE A 45 -5.49 0.89 -4.11
CA ILE A 45 -6.55 0.42 -3.20
C ILE A 45 -7.11 -0.95 -3.63
N ASP A 46 -7.19 -1.21 -4.95
CA ASP A 46 -7.56 -2.52 -5.48
C ASP A 46 -6.56 -3.61 -4.99
N ALA A 47 -5.26 -3.33 -5.10
CA ALA A 47 -4.20 -4.24 -4.67
C ALA A 47 -4.14 -4.43 -3.15
N VAL A 48 -4.36 -3.36 -2.38
CA VAL A 48 -4.45 -3.39 -0.91
C VAL A 48 -5.63 -4.25 -0.47
N THR A 49 -6.80 -4.06 -1.09
CA THR A 49 -8.01 -4.84 -0.79
C THR A 49 -7.80 -6.33 -1.06
N ALA A 50 -7.19 -6.65 -2.20
CA ALA A 50 -6.79 -8.01 -2.57
C ALA A 50 -5.80 -8.63 -1.55
N ALA A 51 -4.78 -7.87 -1.15
CA ALA A 51 -3.79 -8.34 -0.19
C ALA A 51 -4.40 -8.58 1.20
N ASN A 52 -5.28 -7.69 1.67
CA ASN A 52 -6.00 -7.86 2.93
C ASN A 52 -6.91 -9.10 2.91
N LYS A 53 -7.57 -9.39 1.78
CA LYS A 53 -8.36 -10.62 1.62
C LYS A 53 -7.48 -11.87 1.79
N ILE A 54 -6.31 -11.90 1.14
CA ILE A 54 -5.36 -13.01 1.28
C ILE A 54 -4.92 -13.17 2.74
N MET A 55 -4.49 -12.10 3.40
CA MET A 55 -4.03 -12.14 4.80
C MET A 55 -5.12 -12.61 5.77
N ASN A 56 -6.38 -12.25 5.51
CA ASN A 56 -7.51 -12.71 6.31
C ASN A 56 -7.81 -14.20 6.08
N VAL A 57 -7.64 -14.71 4.86
CA VAL A 57 -7.88 -16.13 4.55
C VAL A 57 -6.80 -17.01 5.19
N ASN A 58 -5.53 -16.64 5.04
CA ASN A 58 -4.42 -17.45 5.54
C ASN A 58 -4.03 -17.15 7.00
N GLN A 59 -4.63 -16.12 7.62
CA GLN A 59 -4.31 -15.64 8.97
C GLN A 59 -2.83 -15.24 9.15
N ASP A 60 -2.13 -14.90 8.07
CA ASP A 60 -0.76 -14.41 8.07
C ASP A 60 -0.73 -12.91 7.81
N PHE A 61 -0.43 -12.15 8.86
CA PHE A 61 -0.37 -10.69 8.86
C PHE A 61 1.05 -10.13 8.80
N GLN A 62 2.07 -10.92 8.45
CA GLN A 62 3.46 -10.44 8.36
C GLN A 62 3.65 -9.31 7.34
N LYS A 63 2.79 -9.22 6.32
CA LYS A 63 2.87 -8.15 5.29
C LYS A 63 1.97 -6.96 5.58
N LYS A 64 1.12 -7.04 6.62
CA LYS A 64 0.16 -5.99 6.98
C LYS A 64 0.80 -4.61 7.20
N PRO A 65 1.97 -4.47 7.87
CA PRO A 65 2.64 -3.17 7.99
C PRO A 65 2.90 -2.46 6.66
N ILE A 66 3.37 -3.22 5.67
CA ILE A 66 3.68 -2.71 4.33
C ILE A 66 2.38 -2.40 3.58
N ILE A 67 1.36 -3.23 3.71
CA ILE A 67 0.05 -2.99 3.08
C ILE A 67 -0.61 -1.73 3.64
N ASP A 68 -0.56 -1.50 4.96
CA ASP A 68 -1.09 -0.29 5.59
C ASP A 68 -0.37 0.97 5.12
N MET A 69 0.96 0.93 5.00
CA MET A 69 1.73 2.03 4.43
C MET A 69 1.25 2.40 3.01
N HIS A 70 1.01 1.41 2.15
CA HIS A 70 0.52 1.64 0.79
C HIS A 70 -0.93 2.17 0.76
N GLU A 71 -1.79 1.71 1.67
CA GLU A 71 -3.12 2.29 1.86
C GLU A 71 -3.02 3.76 2.27
N GLY A 72 -2.07 4.11 3.13
CA GLY A 72 -1.75 5.50 3.50
C GLY A 72 -1.38 6.35 2.29
N LYS A 73 -0.54 5.84 1.37
CA LYS A 73 -0.19 6.54 0.12
C LYS A 73 -1.43 6.82 -0.75
N TYR A 74 -2.37 5.87 -0.83
CA TYR A 74 -3.65 6.10 -1.53
C TYR A 74 -4.45 7.24 -0.90
N TYR A 75 -4.64 7.25 0.42
CA TYR A 75 -5.37 8.32 1.09
C TYR A 75 -4.68 9.69 0.92
N LEU A 76 -3.34 9.72 0.96
CA LEU A 76 -2.59 10.96 0.82
C LEU A 76 -2.70 11.55 -0.60
N PHE A 77 -2.44 10.75 -1.63
CA PHE A 77 -2.27 11.26 -2.99
C PHE A 77 -3.56 11.21 -3.83
N SER A 78 -4.43 10.22 -3.65
CA SER A 78 -5.71 10.13 -4.37
C SER A 78 -6.80 10.90 -3.63
N GLN A 79 -7.02 10.56 -2.36
CA GLN A 79 -8.15 11.12 -1.59
C GLN A 79 -7.85 12.48 -0.95
N LYS A 80 -6.57 12.87 -0.87
CA LYS A 80 -6.10 14.08 -0.16
C LYS A 80 -6.52 14.11 1.32
N ASP A 81 -6.73 12.93 1.91
CA ASP A 81 -7.09 12.76 3.32
C ASP A 81 -5.82 12.54 4.15
N VAL A 82 -5.21 13.66 4.54
CA VAL A 82 -3.96 13.67 5.33
C VAL A 82 -4.11 12.99 6.69
N PRO A 83 -5.18 13.23 7.49
CA PRO A 83 -5.40 12.53 8.75
C PRO A 83 -5.43 11.01 8.61
N THR A 84 -6.25 10.49 7.69
CA THR A 84 -6.38 9.04 7.48
C THR A 84 -5.07 8.45 6.94
N ALA A 85 -4.39 9.14 6.02
CA ALA A 85 -3.10 8.71 5.54
C ALA A 85 -2.09 8.55 6.68
N LYS A 86 -1.92 9.59 7.51
CA LYS A 86 -0.99 9.59 8.63
C LYS A 86 -1.27 8.42 9.59
N GLN A 87 -2.54 8.22 9.93
CA GLN A 87 -2.96 7.12 10.79
C GLN A 87 -2.50 5.76 10.23
N LYS A 88 -2.68 5.52 8.92
CA LYS A 88 -2.26 4.27 8.29
C LYS A 88 -0.75 4.03 8.35
N PHE A 89 0.06 5.07 8.15
CA PHE A 89 1.52 4.96 8.32
C PHE A 89 1.90 4.66 9.78
N GLU A 90 1.28 5.35 10.75
CA GLU A 90 1.56 5.13 12.18
C GLU A 90 1.13 3.73 12.65
N GLU A 91 -0.04 3.26 12.22
CA GLU A 91 -0.54 1.91 12.50
C GLU A 91 0.38 0.84 11.89
N GLY A 92 0.78 1.01 10.62
CA GLY A 92 1.71 0.10 9.96
C GLY A 92 3.06 0.04 10.67
N ALA A 93 3.64 1.19 11.01
CA ALA A 93 4.91 1.26 11.74
C ALA A 93 4.81 0.59 13.12
N LYS A 94 3.76 0.90 13.89
CA LYS A 94 3.51 0.29 15.19
C LYS A 94 3.36 -1.23 15.09
N LEU A 95 2.65 -1.72 14.07
CA LEU A 95 2.48 -3.15 13.87
C LEU A 95 3.81 -3.85 13.54
N ALA A 96 4.65 -3.24 12.70
CA ALA A 96 5.99 -3.77 12.43
C ALA A 96 6.84 -3.85 13.70
N GLU A 97 6.79 -2.82 14.54
CA GLU A 97 7.49 -2.82 15.83
C GLU A 97 6.99 -3.96 16.75
N LEU A 98 5.67 -4.16 16.83
CA LEU A 98 5.06 -5.26 17.60
C LEU A 98 5.44 -6.64 17.07
N GLN A 99 5.70 -6.76 15.75
CA GLN A 99 6.20 -7.98 15.12
C GLN A 99 7.72 -8.17 15.32
N GLY A 100 8.40 -7.24 15.99
CA GLY A 100 9.84 -7.28 16.23
C GLY A 100 10.68 -6.79 15.04
N ASP A 101 10.06 -6.16 14.03
CA ASP A 101 10.73 -5.63 12.84
C ASP A 101 10.84 -4.09 12.92
N SER A 102 11.74 -3.63 13.79
CA SER A 102 12.00 -2.20 13.98
C SER A 102 12.59 -1.53 12.73
N VAL A 103 13.24 -2.29 11.85
CA VAL A 103 13.76 -1.78 10.58
C VAL A 103 12.62 -1.40 9.65
N ILE A 104 11.59 -2.25 9.50
CA ILE A 104 10.40 -1.92 8.71
C ILE A 104 9.61 -0.79 9.35
N SER A 105 9.45 -0.80 10.68
CA SER A 105 8.80 0.29 11.43
C SER A 105 9.42 1.66 11.10
N GLN A 106 10.74 1.79 11.23
CA GLN A 106 11.45 3.03 10.93
C GLN A 106 11.37 3.42 9.44
N LYS A 107 11.41 2.45 8.53
CA LYS A 107 11.24 2.72 7.09
C LYS A 107 9.87 3.29 6.77
N ILE A 108 8.80 2.75 7.37
CA ILE A 108 7.44 3.26 7.17
C ILE A 108 7.33 4.71 7.65
N LEU A 109 7.87 5.04 8.83
CA LEU A 109 7.86 6.41 9.34
C LEU A 109 8.65 7.38 8.45
N LYS A 110 9.80 6.94 7.92
CA LYS A 110 10.58 7.74 6.97
C LYS A 110 9.85 7.95 5.64
N GLU A 111 9.17 6.92 5.13
CA GLU A 111 8.35 7.03 3.92
C GLU A 111 7.22 8.06 4.10
N TRP A 112 6.58 8.10 5.28
CA TRP A 112 5.60 9.15 5.59
C TRP A 112 6.18 10.56 5.47
N GLU A 113 7.36 10.80 6.05
CA GLU A 113 8.01 12.11 5.97
C GLU A 113 8.29 12.55 4.54
N LEU A 114 8.79 11.61 3.71
CA LEU A 114 9.07 11.84 2.30
C LEU A 114 7.80 12.12 1.51
N ASP A 115 6.80 11.25 1.63
CA ASP A 115 5.53 11.37 0.92
C ASP A 115 4.79 12.66 1.29
N PHE A 116 4.76 13.00 2.58
CA PHE A 116 4.11 14.23 3.04
C PHE A 116 4.83 15.49 2.55
N ALA A 117 6.17 15.45 2.42
CA ALA A 117 6.92 16.53 1.80
C ALA A 117 6.58 16.69 0.31
N ILE A 118 6.49 15.58 -0.44
CA ILE A 118 6.09 15.56 -1.85
C ILE A 118 4.67 16.12 -2.01
N PHE A 119 3.73 15.64 -1.20
CA PHE A 119 2.34 16.09 -1.20
C PHE A 119 2.22 17.61 -1.03
N LYS A 120 2.92 18.18 -0.04
CA LYS A 120 2.92 19.64 0.19
C LYS A 120 3.48 20.44 -0.99
N GLN A 121 4.50 19.94 -1.67
CA GLN A 121 5.07 20.61 -2.86
C GLN A 121 4.08 20.61 -4.04
N GLN A 122 3.38 19.48 -4.25
CA GLN A 122 2.37 19.36 -5.29
C GLN A 122 1.16 20.25 -5.01
N ASP A 123 0.67 20.28 -3.77
CA ASP A 123 -0.48 21.10 -3.38
C ASP A 123 -0.20 22.60 -3.54
N SER A 124 0.97 23.06 -3.07
CA SER A 124 1.43 24.44 -3.24
C SER A 124 1.53 24.87 -4.72
N SER A 125 1.97 23.95 -5.59
CA SER A 125 2.09 24.20 -7.05
C SER A 125 0.72 24.27 -7.75
N SER A 126 -0.29 23.58 -7.22
CA SER A 126 -1.65 23.59 -7.74
C SER A 126 -2.47 24.82 -7.32
N ASN A 127 -2.18 25.39 -6.14
CA ASN A 127 -2.81 26.63 -5.66
C ASN A 127 -2.26 27.90 -6.33
N GLN A 128 -1.09 27.85 -6.98
CA GLN A 128 -0.54 28.98 -7.76
C GLN A 128 -1.08 29.05 -9.20
N ARG A 129 -1.83 28.05 -9.67
CA ARG A 129 -2.39 27.97 -11.03
C ARG A 129 -3.91 28.22 -11.08
N ARG A 130 -4.51 28.65 -9.96
CA ARG A 130 -5.91 29.07 -9.84
C ARG A 130 -5.95 30.55 -9.54
#